data_AF-A0A5J4TQW7-F1
#
_entry.id   AF-A0A5J4TQW7-F1
#
_cell.length_a   1.000
_cell.length_b   1.000
_cell.length_c   1.000
_cell.angle_alpha   90.00
_cell.angle_beta   90.00
_cell.angle_gamma   90.00
#
_symmetry.space_group_name_H-M   'P 1'
#
loop_
_entity.id
_entity.type
_entity.pdbx_description
1 polymer ?
#
loop_
_entity_poly.entity_id
_entity_poly.type
_entity_poly.pdbx_seq_one_letter_code
_entity_poly.pdbx_strand_id
1 'polypeptide(L)'
;MAVFIGKGWSVPQILYKGSQTFGMSGFGDNQILRLEFDSEKGTLFLFVDKIQQQLSISGIKEKVRFIIYMYYAGSQCTIRSLKKLYAPTSSHVPDEIAVEW
;
A
#
# COMPACT_ATOMS: atom_id res chain seq x y z
N MET A 1 3.39 -5.60 11.43
CA MET A 1 3.72 -4.73 10.27
C MET A 1 3.36 -5.48 9.02
N ALA A 2 2.61 -4.86 8.13
CA ALA A 2 2.39 -5.34 6.77
C ALA A 2 3.19 -4.46 5.81
N VAL A 3 3.74 -5.05 4.75
CA VAL A 3 4.64 -4.35 3.82
C VAL A 3 4.17 -4.58 2.38
N PHE A 4 3.89 -3.49 1.67
CA PHE A 4 3.76 -3.53 0.21
C PHE A 4 5.16 -3.58 -0.41
N ILE A 5 5.44 -4.62 -1.18
CA ILE A 5 6.74 -4.84 -1.83
C ILE A 5 6.64 -4.45 -3.31
N GLY A 6 7.55 -3.58 -3.76
CA GLY A 6 7.64 -3.13 -5.14
C GLY A 6 8.52 -4.04 -6.01
N LYS A 7 8.44 -3.81 -7.33
CA LYS A 7 9.11 -4.61 -8.39
C LYS A 7 10.63 -4.66 -8.27
N GLY A 8 11.23 -3.63 -7.67
CA GLY A 8 12.68 -3.56 -7.48
C GLY A 8 13.24 -4.53 -6.43
N TRP A 9 12.38 -5.16 -5.62
CA TRP A 9 12.81 -6.10 -4.56
C TRP A 9 12.38 -7.53 -4.84
N SER A 10 11.13 -7.73 -5.28
CA SER A 10 10.56 -9.05 -5.55
C SER A 10 9.34 -8.93 -6.46
N VAL A 11 8.67 -10.05 -6.70
CA VAL A 11 7.32 -10.06 -7.27
C VAL A 11 6.42 -9.19 -6.37
N PRO A 12 5.62 -8.27 -6.93
CA PRO A 12 4.73 -7.42 -6.17
C PRO A 12 3.78 -8.20 -5.27
N GLN A 13 3.75 -7.82 -4.00
CA GLN A 13 3.05 -8.56 -2.96
C GLN A 13 2.83 -7.73 -1.71
N ILE A 14 1.95 -8.22 -0.84
CA ILE A 14 1.90 -7.84 0.57
C ILE A 14 2.58 -8.94 1.38
N LEU A 15 3.60 -8.57 2.16
CA LEU A 15 4.20 -9.44 3.17
C LEU A 15 3.60 -9.13 4.54
N TYR A 16 2.99 -10.13 5.18
CA TYR A 16 2.42 -10.01 6.51
C TYR A 16 2.62 -11.27 7.34
N LYS A 17 3.20 -11.14 8.55
CA LYS A 17 3.49 -12.26 9.47
C LYS A 17 4.25 -13.44 8.81
N GLY A 18 5.10 -13.16 7.82
CA GLY A 18 5.84 -14.17 7.05
C GLY A 18 5.08 -14.76 5.86
N SER A 19 3.78 -14.45 5.71
CA SER A 19 2.95 -14.85 4.57
C SER A 19 3.03 -13.83 3.44
N GLN A 20 3.13 -14.34 2.21
CA GLN A 20 3.21 -13.56 0.98
C GLN A 20 1.86 -13.64 0.25
N THR A 21 1.27 -12.48 -0.05
CA THR A 21 0.05 -12.39 -0.86
C THR A 21 0.38 -11.69 -2.16
N PHE A 22 0.20 -12.37 -3.29
CA PHE A 22 0.47 -11.87 -4.64
C PHE A 22 -0.82 -11.44 -5.34
N GLY A 23 -0.70 -10.81 -6.52
CA GLY A 23 -1.85 -10.46 -7.36
C GLY A 23 -2.04 -8.97 -7.61
N MET A 24 -1.13 -8.12 -7.12
CA MET A 24 -1.10 -6.70 -7.49
C MET A 24 -0.13 -6.43 -8.64
N SER A 25 -0.39 -5.37 -9.42
CA SER A 25 0.53 -4.93 -10.47
C SER A 25 1.86 -4.40 -9.93
N GLY A 26 1.88 -3.90 -8.69
CA GLY A 26 3.07 -3.39 -8.01
C GLY A 26 3.49 -2.00 -8.47
N PHE A 27 4.63 -1.56 -7.96
CA PHE A 27 5.22 -0.26 -8.26
C PHE A 27 6.74 -0.36 -8.47
N GLY A 28 7.31 0.62 -9.15
CA GLY A 28 8.74 0.79 -9.38
C GLY A 28 9.14 2.27 -9.40
N ASP A 29 10.22 2.57 -10.10
CA ASP A 29 10.82 3.89 -10.13
C ASP A 29 9.95 4.93 -10.85
N ASN A 30 10.07 6.19 -10.43
CA ASN A 30 9.42 7.35 -11.04
C ASN A 30 7.88 7.34 -11.04
N GLN A 31 7.26 6.51 -10.21
CA GLN A 31 5.79 6.46 -10.04
C GLN A 31 5.33 7.23 -8.80
N ILE A 32 4.09 7.71 -8.83
CA ILE A 32 3.46 8.34 -7.68
C ILE A 32 2.73 7.27 -6.86
N LEU A 33 3.19 7.05 -5.63
CA LEU A 33 2.52 6.18 -4.68
C LEU A 33 1.61 6.98 -3.77
N ARG A 34 0.44 6.40 -3.47
CA ARG A 34 -0.44 6.90 -2.42
C ARG A 34 -0.94 5.74 -1.58
N LEU A 35 -0.76 5.87 -0.28
CA LEU A 35 -1.41 5.01 0.72
C LEU A 35 -2.64 5.74 1.24
N GLU A 36 -3.79 5.08 1.19
CA GLU A 36 -5.05 5.60 1.70
C GLU A 36 -5.55 4.70 2.82
N PHE A 37 -5.54 5.23 4.04
CA PHE A 37 -6.02 4.54 5.23
C PHE A 37 -7.40 5.07 5.61
N ASP A 38 -8.38 4.16 5.68
CA ASP A 38 -9.70 4.42 6.25
C ASP A 38 -9.72 3.88 7.69
N SER A 39 -9.72 4.80 8.66
CA SER A 39 -9.73 4.46 10.09
C SER A 39 -11.08 3.97 10.60
N GLU A 40 -12.17 4.26 9.90
CA GLU A 40 -13.51 3.80 10.30
C GLU A 40 -13.69 2.33 9.88
N LYS A 41 -13.20 1.99 8.69
CA LYS A 41 -13.25 0.61 8.16
C LYS A 41 -12.05 -0.25 8.57
N GLY A 42 -10.95 0.36 9.01
CA GLY A 42 -9.71 -0.35 9.32
C GLY A 42 -9.04 -0.92 8.07
N THR A 43 -9.07 -0.19 6.95
CA THR A 43 -8.53 -0.65 5.65
C THR A 43 -7.43 0.26 5.12
N LEU A 44 -6.45 -0.32 4.44
CA LEU A 44 -5.33 0.38 3.81
C LEU A 44 -5.17 -0.05 2.35
N PHE A 45 -5.26 0.92 1.45
CA PHE A 45 -5.12 0.73 0.01
C PHE A 45 -3.84 1.35 -0.52
N LEU A 46 -3.23 0.71 -1.51
CA LEU A 46 -2.13 1.28 -2.30
C LEU A 46 -2.65 1.71 -3.67
N PHE A 47 -2.25 2.91 -4.08
CA PHE A 47 -2.43 3.42 -5.43
C PHE A 47 -1.08 3.66 -6.08
N VAL A 48 -0.98 3.33 -7.37
CA VAL A 48 0.20 3.56 -8.21
C VAL A 48 -0.26 4.38 -9.42
N ASP A 49 0.29 5.58 -9.58
CA ASP A 49 -0.09 6.52 -10.64
C ASP A 49 -1.62 6.75 -10.72
N LYS A 50 -2.25 6.87 -9.55
CA LYS A 50 -3.71 7.03 -9.34
C LYS A 50 -4.55 5.77 -9.57
N ILE A 51 -3.94 4.66 -9.94
CA ILE A 51 -4.62 3.36 -10.12
C ILE A 51 -4.58 2.58 -8.80
N GLN A 52 -5.75 2.25 -8.26
CA GLN A 52 -5.86 1.39 -7.08
C GLN A 52 -5.33 -0.01 -7.39
N GLN A 53 -4.51 -0.56 -6.49
CA GLN A 53 -4.00 -1.92 -6.59
C GLN A 53 -5.03 -2.93 -6.06
N GLN A 54 -4.98 -4.16 -6.58
CA GLN A 54 -5.90 -5.25 -6.22
C GLN A 54 -5.76 -5.71 -4.76
N LEU A 55 -4.56 -5.59 -4.20
CA LEU A 55 -4.30 -6.00 -2.82
C LEU A 55 -4.53 -4.85 -1.85
N SER A 56 -5.25 -5.12 -0.78
CA SER A 56 -5.49 -4.22 0.35
C SER A 56 -5.14 -4.89 1.68
N ILE A 57 -5.11 -4.12 2.76
CA ILE A 57 -5.02 -4.64 4.14
C ILE A 57 -6.31 -4.26 4.85
N SER A 58 -6.90 -5.18 5.60
CA SER A 58 -8.16 -5.03 6.33
C SER A 58 -7.99 -5.41 7.81
N GLY A 59 -8.99 -5.09 8.63
CA GLY A 59 -9.03 -5.51 10.04
C GLY A 59 -8.14 -4.71 10.98
N ILE A 60 -7.57 -3.58 10.53
CA ILE A 60 -6.68 -2.75 11.34
C ILE A 60 -7.49 -2.02 12.44
N LYS A 61 -7.14 -2.24 13.71
CA LYS A 61 -7.82 -1.61 14.86
C LYS A 61 -6.91 -0.66 15.65
N GLU A 62 -5.62 -0.69 15.37
CA GLU A 62 -4.58 0.05 16.08
C GLU A 62 -4.16 1.33 15.34
N LYS A 63 -3.36 2.16 16.01
CA LYS A 63 -2.77 3.36 15.40
C LYS A 63 -1.79 2.97 14.30
N VAL A 64 -2.00 3.51 13.10
CA VAL A 64 -1.15 3.26 11.94
C VAL A 64 0.02 4.25 11.88
N ARG A 65 1.20 3.74 11.51
CA ARG A 65 2.36 4.54 11.11
C ARG A 65 2.73 4.19 9.68
N PHE A 66 2.95 5.21 8.85
CA PHE A 66 3.46 5.01 7.49
C PHE A 66 4.99 5.03 7.52
N ILE A 67 5.61 4.02 6.91
CA ILE A 67 7.06 3.85 6.86
C ILE A 67 7.45 3.60 5.40
N ILE A 68 8.49 4.29 4.95
CA ILE A 68 9.10 4.08 3.63
C ILE A 68 10.47 3.45 3.87
N TYR A 69 10.72 2.32 3.22
CA TYR A 69 12.00 1.62 3.28
C TYR A 69 12.67 1.64 1.90
N MET A 70 13.94 2.03 1.87
CA MET A 70 14.77 2.05 0.66
C MET A 70 16.10 1.37 0.99
N TYR A 71 16.52 0.41 0.16
CA TYR A 71 17.70 -0.41 0.43
C TYR A 71 18.99 0.16 -0.19
N TYR A 72 18.92 0.64 -1.43
CA TYR A 72 20.10 1.05 -2.18
C TYR A 72 20.56 2.46 -1.78
N ALA A 73 21.88 2.64 -1.71
CA ALA A 73 22.48 3.95 -1.50
C ALA A 73 22.11 4.89 -2.66
N GLY A 74 21.75 6.13 -2.34
CA GLY A 74 21.31 7.12 -3.32
C GLY A 74 19.85 6.99 -3.77
N SER A 75 19.09 6.00 -3.28
CA SER A 75 17.64 5.97 -3.49
C SER A 75 16.97 7.22 -2.89
N GLN A 76 16.03 7.79 -3.64
CA GLN A 76 15.29 8.98 -3.24
C GLN A 76 13.78 8.74 -3.27
N CYS A 77 13.09 9.29 -2.28
CA CYS A 77 11.65 9.37 -2.26
C CYS A 77 11.25 10.79 -1.82
N THR A 78 10.30 11.39 -2.52
CA THR A 78 9.77 12.71 -2.16
C THR A 78 8.37 12.54 -1.59
N ILE A 79 8.18 12.94 -0.34
CA ILE A 79 6.85 13.00 0.30
C ILE A 79 6.11 14.22 -0.27
N ARG A 80 5.15 13.98 -1.18
CA ARG A 80 4.37 15.06 -1.80
C ARG A 80 3.36 15.69 -0.83
N SER A 81 2.70 14.87 -0.01
CA SER A 81 1.71 15.33 0.96
C SER A 81 1.35 14.23 1.96
N LEU A 82 1.00 14.62 3.18
CA LEU A 82 0.23 13.82 4.13
C LEU A 82 -0.98 14.66 4.56
N LYS A 83 -2.19 14.20 4.25
CA LYS A 83 -3.42 14.94 4.54
C LYS A 83 -4.58 14.01 4.85
N LYS A 84 -5.50 14.48 5.69
CA LYS A 84 -6.80 13.83 5.90
C LYS A 84 -7.69 14.07 4.69
N LEU A 85 -8.37 13.03 4.22
CA LEU A 85 -9.41 13.13 3.18
C LEU A 85 -10.78 13.20 3.85
N TYR A 86 -11.72 13.93 3.27
CA TYR A 86 -13.10 14.05 3.78
C TYR A 86 -14.01 12.93 3.30
N ALA A 87 -13.66 12.30 2.18
CA ALA A 87 -14.35 11.16 1.61
C ALA A 87 -13.30 10.17 1.09
N PRO A 88 -13.58 8.86 1.14
CA PRO A 88 -12.71 7.86 0.54
C PRO A 88 -12.65 8.07 -0.98
N THR A 89 -11.47 7.86 -1.55
CA THR A 89 -11.29 7.75 -3.00
C THR A 89 -11.03 6.30 -3.43
N SER A 90 -10.88 5.39 -2.47
CA SER A 90 -10.93 3.96 -2.73
C SER A 90 -12.35 3.50 -3.06
N SER A 91 -12.41 2.51 -3.94
CA SER A 91 -13.62 1.80 -4.32
C SER A 91 -13.36 0.30 -4.32
N HIS A 92 -14.41 -0.51 -4.28
CA HIS A 92 -14.25 -1.93 -4.57
C HIS A 92 -13.76 -2.10 -6.01
N VAL A 93 -12.66 -2.83 -6.16
CA VAL A 93 -12.14 -3.24 -7.47
C VAL A 93 -12.49 -4.72 -7.69
N PRO A 94 -12.74 -5.16 -8.93
CA PRO A 94 -12.84 -6.58 -9.23
C PRO A 94 -11.61 -7.33 -8.73
N ASP A 95 -11.83 -8.52 -8.18
CA ASP A 95 -10.77 -9.40 -7.66
C ASP A 95 -9.92 -8.76 -6.54
N GLU A 96 -10.52 -7.84 -5.77
CA GLU A 96 -9.89 -7.30 -4.57
C GLU A 96 -9.60 -8.43 -3.57
N ILE A 97 -8.34 -8.54 -3.14
CA ILE A 97 -7.92 -9.47 -2.10
C ILE A 97 -7.41 -8.66 -0.92
N ALA A 98 -8.07 -8.82 0.22
CA ALA A 98 -7.68 -8.16 1.46
C ALA A 98 -6.83 -9.11 2.31
N VAL A 99 -5.67 -8.62 2.76
CA VAL A 99 -4.87 -9.28 3.78
C VAL A 99 -5.39 -8.87 5.15
N GLU A 100 -5.92 -9.83 5.90
CA GLU A 100 -6.40 -9.62 7.26
C GLU A 100 -5.25 -9.39 8.24
N TRP A 101 -5.37 -8.32 9.03
CA TRP A 101 -4.45 -7.94 10.11
C TRP A 101 -4.48 -8.93 11.30
#